data_AF-G5KGG0-F1
#
_entry.id   AF-G5KGG0-F1
#
_cell.length_a   1.000
_cell.length_b   1.000
_cell.length_c   1.000
_cell.angle_alpha   90.00
_cell.angle_beta   90.00
_cell.angle_gamma   90.00
#
_symmetry.space_group_name_H-M   'P 1'
#
loop_
_entity.id
_entity.type
_entity.pdbx_description
1 polymer ?
#
loop_
_entity_poly.entity_id
_entity_poly.type
_entity_poly.pdbx_seq_one_letter_code
_entity_poly.pdbx_strand_id
1 'polypeptide(L)'
;MLIDLESEVESAIKLVYKEQHNQLFNLTNYQVHYFEMRRNQNNLLKQMTPKLEKLNLKSKESKLLGELFHETGHQLSEKNSGKSLIDQIEELLETYRSRELPKTREEFEQRALLYQLLHELERFIELKVDFYGYYFESE
;
A
#
# COMPACT_ATOMS: atom_id res chain seq x y z
N MET A 1 -3.48 -17.08 -2.95
CA MET A 1 -3.45 -15.70 -3.49
C MET A 1 -2.27 -14.89 -2.94
N LEU A 2 -2.22 -14.51 -1.65
CA LEU A 2 -1.05 -13.77 -1.10
C LEU A 2 0.22 -14.63 -0.95
N ILE A 3 0.05 -15.93 -0.67
CA ILE A 3 1.17 -16.90 -0.61
C ILE A 3 1.78 -17.10 -2.00
N ASP A 4 0.95 -17.17 -3.04
CA ASP A 4 1.41 -17.31 -4.42
C ASP A 4 2.17 -16.06 -4.86
N LEU A 5 1.65 -14.87 -4.54
CA LEU A 5 2.31 -13.59 -4.79
C LEU A 5 3.68 -13.50 -4.11
N GLU A 6 3.79 -13.95 -2.85
CA GLU A 6 5.09 -13.98 -2.16
C GLU A 6 6.09 -14.89 -2.86
N SER A 7 5.66 -16.09 -3.26
CA SER A 7 6.52 -17.04 -3.98
C SER A 7 7.02 -16.46 -5.31
N GLU A 8 6.15 -15.77 -6.05
CA GLU A 8 6.50 -15.11 -7.31
C GLU A 8 7.49 -13.97 -7.09
N VAL A 9 7.24 -13.09 -6.11
CA VAL A 9 8.13 -11.96 -5.79
C VAL A 9 9.51 -12.47 -5.35
N GLU A 10 9.57 -13.45 -4.45
CA GLU A 10 10.84 -14.03 -3.99
C GLU A 10 11.61 -14.73 -5.13
N SER A 11 10.91 -15.37 -6.05
CA SER A 11 11.52 -15.98 -7.23
C SER A 11 12.10 -14.94 -8.18
N ALA A 12 11.37 -13.84 -8.42
CA ALA A 12 11.82 -12.73 -9.25
C ALA A 12 13.04 -12.03 -8.63
N ILE A 13 13.03 -11.77 -7.32
CA ILE A 13 14.15 -11.19 -6.59
C ILE A 13 15.42 -12.06 -6.75
N LYS A 14 15.30 -13.37 -6.56
CA LYS A 14 16.43 -14.30 -6.76
C LYS A 14 16.98 -14.27 -8.19
N LEU A 15 16.11 -14.15 -9.18
CA LEU A 15 16.51 -14.06 -10.58
C LEU A 15 17.28 -12.75 -10.83
N VAL A 16 16.75 -11.62 -10.39
CA VAL A 16 17.36 -10.31 -10.59
C VAL A 16 18.72 -10.20 -9.88
N TYR A 17 18.85 -10.70 -8.64
CA TYR A 17 20.15 -10.73 -7.97
C TYR A 17 21.17 -11.60 -8.73
N LYS A 18 20.74 -12.72 -9.31
CA LYS A 18 21.61 -13.56 -10.14
C LYS A 18 22.04 -12.85 -11.43
N GLU A 19 21.16 -12.06 -12.04
CA GLU A 19 21.47 -11.26 -13.23
C GLU A 19 22.33 -10.04 -12.91
N GLN A 20 22.17 -9.41 -11.74
CA GLN A 20 23.02 -8.31 -11.25
C GLN A 20 24.49 -8.68 -11.22
N HIS A 21 24.80 -9.91 -10.84
CA HIS A 21 26.18 -10.42 -10.84
C HIS A 21 26.76 -10.61 -12.25
N ASN A 22 25.92 -10.56 -13.30
CA ASN A 22 26.28 -10.88 -14.69
C ASN A 22 26.05 -9.72 -15.68
N GLN A 23 25.57 -8.54 -15.26
CA GLN A 23 25.23 -7.41 -16.15
C GLN A 23 25.68 -6.03 -15.61
N LEU A 24 25.66 -5.02 -16.51
CA LEU A 24 26.00 -3.61 -16.23
C LEU A 24 25.08 -2.99 -15.16
N PHE A 25 25.66 -2.26 -14.20
CA PHE A 25 25.07 -1.92 -12.89
C PHE A 25 23.75 -1.12 -12.87
N ASN A 26 23.37 -0.36 -13.90
CA ASN A 26 22.22 0.55 -13.82
C ASN A 26 20.85 -0.14 -14.03
N LEU A 27 20.74 -1.06 -14.99
CA LEU A 27 19.48 -1.77 -15.29
C LEU A 27 19.09 -2.73 -14.16
N THR A 28 20.07 -3.36 -13.55
CA THR A 28 19.88 -4.33 -12.47
C THR A 28 19.43 -3.63 -11.18
N ASN A 29 19.94 -2.42 -10.89
CA ASN A 29 19.49 -1.66 -9.71
C ASN A 29 18.00 -1.26 -9.78
N TYR A 30 17.48 -0.86 -10.94
CA TYR A 30 16.03 -0.56 -11.11
C TYR A 30 15.17 -1.76 -10.76
N GLN A 31 15.48 -2.92 -11.34
CA GLN A 31 14.70 -4.15 -11.15
C GLN A 31 14.77 -4.62 -9.70
N VAL A 32 15.95 -4.56 -9.04
CA VAL A 32 16.08 -4.90 -7.62
C VAL A 32 15.17 -4.00 -6.77
N HIS A 33 15.27 -2.67 -6.93
CA HIS A 33 14.45 -1.74 -6.15
C HIS A 33 12.95 -1.93 -6.40
N TYR A 34 12.55 -2.22 -7.64
CA TYR A 34 11.16 -2.50 -7.98
C TYR A 34 10.62 -3.72 -7.24
N PHE A 35 11.34 -4.85 -7.28
CA PHE A 35 10.88 -6.07 -6.62
C PHE A 35 10.93 -5.98 -5.09
N GLU A 36 11.91 -5.29 -4.51
CA GLU A 36 11.94 -5.02 -3.06
C GLU A 36 10.77 -4.11 -2.64
N MET A 37 10.43 -3.09 -3.42
CA MET A 37 9.22 -2.28 -3.21
C MET A 37 7.96 -3.16 -3.21
N ARG A 38 7.79 -4.05 -4.21
CA ARG A 38 6.64 -4.98 -4.28
C ARG A 38 6.59 -5.96 -3.12
N ARG A 39 7.74 -6.42 -2.64
CA ARG A 39 7.84 -7.27 -1.46
C ARG A 39 7.35 -6.56 -0.20
N ASN A 40 7.79 -5.32 0.00
CA ASN A 40 7.35 -4.49 1.13
C ASN A 40 5.85 -4.19 1.07
N GLN A 41 5.33 -3.90 -0.13
CA GLN A 41 3.89 -3.77 -0.38
C GLN A 41 3.11 -5.05 -0.02
N ASN A 42 3.60 -6.22 -0.42
CA ASN A 42 2.96 -7.50 -0.07
C ASN A 42 2.96 -7.75 1.45
N ASN A 43 4.05 -7.39 2.14
CA ASN A 43 4.13 -7.49 3.60
C ASN A 43 3.08 -6.60 4.29
N LEU A 44 2.84 -5.39 3.79
CA LEU A 44 1.79 -4.52 4.30
C LEU A 44 0.39 -5.10 4.08
N LEU A 45 0.10 -5.68 2.90
CA LEU A 45 -1.18 -6.36 2.64
C LEU A 45 -1.44 -7.51 3.62
N LYS A 46 -0.41 -8.30 3.95
CA LYS A 46 -0.51 -9.35 4.97
C LYS A 46 -0.81 -8.80 6.35
N GLN A 47 -0.22 -7.65 6.72
CA GLN A 47 -0.48 -6.99 8.01
C GLN A 47 -1.91 -6.42 8.09
N MET A 48 -2.46 -5.94 6.98
CA MET A 48 -3.82 -5.40 6.89
C MET A 48 -4.89 -6.48 6.97
N THR A 49 -4.64 -7.66 6.38
CA THR A 49 -5.60 -8.77 6.26
C THR A 49 -6.35 -9.10 7.57
N PRO A 50 -5.68 -9.36 8.71
CA PRO A 50 -6.39 -9.67 9.96
C PRO A 50 -7.19 -8.51 10.56
N LYS A 51 -6.93 -7.26 10.14
CA LYS A 51 -7.72 -6.08 10.55
C LYS A 51 -8.98 -5.95 9.70
N LEU A 52 -8.87 -6.22 8.39
CA LEU A 52 -10.02 -6.26 7.48
C LEU A 52 -11.05 -7.30 7.92
N GLU A 53 -10.60 -8.46 8.40
CA GLU A 53 -11.49 -9.51 8.93
C GLU A 53 -12.27 -9.10 10.19
N LYS A 54 -11.73 -8.15 10.97
CA LYS A 54 -12.35 -7.63 12.21
C LYS A 54 -13.23 -6.41 11.96
N LEU A 55 -13.17 -5.84 10.76
CA LEU A 55 -13.88 -4.62 10.42
C LEU A 55 -15.36 -4.93 10.13
N ASN A 56 -16.25 -4.13 10.72
CA ASN A 56 -17.67 -4.22 10.39
C ASN A 56 -17.95 -3.51 9.05
N LEU A 57 -18.07 -4.31 7.98
CA LEU A 57 -18.23 -3.85 6.60
C LEU A 57 -19.58 -3.16 6.26
N LYS A 58 -20.46 -2.98 7.25
CA LYS A 58 -21.78 -2.34 7.05
C LYS A 58 -21.78 -0.82 7.25
N SER A 59 -20.67 -0.26 7.73
CA SER A 59 -20.53 1.18 7.98
C SER A 59 -20.33 1.95 6.66
N LYS A 60 -20.62 3.26 6.62
CA LYS A 60 -20.33 4.08 5.43
C LYS A 60 -18.82 4.20 5.20
N GLU A 61 -18.08 4.19 6.30
CA GLU A 61 -16.63 4.33 6.41
C GLU A 61 -15.90 3.13 5.80
N SER A 62 -16.41 1.92 6.03
CA SER A 62 -15.88 0.71 5.41
C SER A 62 -16.10 0.69 3.89
N LYS A 63 -17.15 1.34 3.38
CA LYS A 63 -17.35 1.52 1.94
C LYS A 63 -16.32 2.47 1.33
N LEU A 64 -16.11 3.64 1.94
CA LEU A 64 -15.11 4.61 1.50
C LEU A 64 -13.70 4.00 1.49
N LEU A 65 -13.38 3.22 2.53
CA LEU A 65 -12.12 2.48 2.56
C LEU A 65 -12.04 1.45 1.41
N GLY A 66 -13.13 0.71 1.14
CA GLY A 66 -13.19 -0.24 0.03
C GLY A 66 -13.01 0.40 -1.35
N GLU A 67 -13.61 1.58 -1.57
CA GLU A 67 -13.42 2.38 -2.78
C GLU A 67 -11.94 2.79 -2.93
N LEU A 68 -11.31 3.24 -1.85
CA LEU A 68 -9.89 3.62 -1.88
C LEU A 68 -8.96 2.41 -2.16
N PHE A 69 -9.24 1.24 -1.59
CA PHE A 69 -8.52 0.00 -1.95
C PHE A 69 -8.71 -0.37 -3.42
N HIS A 70 -9.91 -0.18 -3.97
CA HIS A 70 -10.21 -0.43 -5.37
C HIS A 70 -9.42 0.51 -6.29
N GLU A 71 -9.46 1.81 -6.03
CA GLU A 71 -8.70 2.82 -6.78
C GLU A 71 -7.19 2.59 -6.67
N THR A 72 -6.70 2.21 -5.49
CA THR A 72 -5.28 1.85 -5.31
C THR A 72 -4.89 0.69 -6.24
N GLY A 73 -5.75 -0.32 -6.39
CA GLY A 73 -5.56 -1.45 -7.30
C GLY A 73 -5.40 -1.02 -8.77
N HIS A 74 -6.20 -0.05 -9.24
CA HIS A 74 -6.10 0.49 -10.60
C HIS A 74 -4.86 1.34 -10.84
N GLN A 75 -4.27 1.89 -9.78
CA GLN A 75 -3.11 2.77 -9.85
C GLN A 75 -1.79 2.08 -9.50
N LEU A 76 -1.73 0.74 -9.50
CA LEU A 76 -0.50 -0.01 -9.26
C LEU A 76 0.53 0.04 -10.40
N SER A 77 0.31 0.85 -11.44
CA SER A 77 1.25 0.99 -12.57
C SER A 77 2.57 1.64 -12.16
N GLU A 78 3.68 1.24 -12.79
CA GLU A 78 4.98 1.94 -12.68
C GLU A 78 4.96 3.33 -13.31
N LYS A 79 3.96 3.64 -14.15
CA LYS A 79 3.92 4.86 -14.96
C LYS A 79 3.27 6.06 -14.27
N ASN A 80 2.84 5.93 -13.02
CA ASN A 80 2.23 7.01 -12.26
C ASN A 80 2.82 7.08 -10.85
N SER A 81 2.85 8.29 -10.27
CA SER A 81 3.40 8.49 -8.93
C SER A 81 2.50 7.88 -7.85
N GLY A 82 1.18 8.04 -7.96
CA GLY A 82 0.22 7.66 -6.92
C GLY A 82 0.03 8.73 -5.84
N LYS A 83 0.63 9.92 -6.00
CA LYS A 83 0.46 11.07 -5.08
C LYS A 83 -1.01 11.44 -4.86
N SER A 84 -1.84 11.36 -5.91
CA SER A 84 -3.28 11.60 -5.80
C SER A 84 -4.02 10.64 -4.86
N LEU A 85 -3.49 9.45 -4.59
CA LEU A 85 -4.07 8.53 -3.60
C LEU A 85 -3.68 8.92 -2.18
N ILE A 86 -2.48 9.48 -1.98
CA ILE A 86 -2.07 10.05 -0.69
C ILE A 86 -2.98 11.22 -0.33
N ASP A 87 -3.22 12.14 -1.28
CA ASP A 87 -4.13 13.27 -1.07
C ASP A 87 -5.54 12.80 -0.66
N GLN A 88 -6.06 11.73 -1.30
CA GLN A 88 -7.36 11.13 -0.95
C GLN A 88 -7.37 10.50 0.44
N ILE A 89 -6.26 9.89 0.86
CA ILE A 89 -6.13 9.33 2.22
C ILE A 89 -6.15 10.45 3.25
N GLU A 90 -5.39 11.52 3.03
CA GLU A 90 -5.35 12.66 3.93
C GLU A 90 -6.73 13.32 4.07
N GLU A 91 -7.45 13.51 2.96
CA GLU A 91 -8.81 14.04 2.98
C GLU A 91 -9.78 13.15 3.79
N LEU A 92 -9.66 11.83 3.65
CA LEU A 92 -10.47 10.88 4.39
C LEU A 92 -10.12 10.85 5.89
N LEU A 93 -8.83 10.95 6.23
CA LEU A 93 -8.36 11.07 7.61
C LEU A 93 -8.88 12.35 8.27
N GLU A 94 -8.84 13.49 7.58
CA GLU A 94 -9.39 14.76 8.08
C GLU A 94 -10.92 14.68 8.26
N THR A 95 -11.61 14.03 7.32
CA THR A 95 -13.04 13.74 7.45
C THR A 95 -13.34 12.90 8.69
N TYR A 96 -12.47 11.97 9.06
CA TYR A 96 -12.64 11.17 10.28
C TYR A 96 -12.31 11.95 11.56
N ARG A 97 -11.38 12.90 11.51
CA ARG A 97 -10.99 13.76 12.64
C ARG A 97 -12.07 14.77 13.01
N SER A 98 -12.83 15.26 12.04
CA SER A 98 -13.87 16.28 12.25
C SER A 98 -15.17 15.77 12.87
N ARG A 99 -15.31 14.46 13.05
CA ARG A 99 -16.54 13.82 13.56
C ARG A 99 -16.66 13.85 15.07
N GLU A 100 -17.90 13.73 15.55
CA GLU A 100 -18.17 13.53 16.98
C GLU A 100 -17.35 12.36 17.54
N LEU A 101 -16.86 12.51 18.77
CA LEU A 101 -16.16 11.46 19.49
C LEU A 101 -17.00 10.17 19.57
N PRO A 102 -16.36 8.99 19.56
CA PRO A 102 -17.08 7.73 19.69
C PRO A 102 -17.80 7.68 21.04
N LYS A 103 -19.09 7.29 21.00
CA LYS A 103 -19.97 7.23 22.16
C LYS A 103 -19.88 5.88 22.87
N THR A 104 -19.41 4.84 22.17
CA THR A 104 -19.24 3.50 22.71
C THR A 104 -17.83 2.97 22.46
N ARG A 105 -17.43 1.98 23.26
CA ARG A 105 -16.16 1.27 23.07
C ARG A 105 -16.10 0.56 21.71
N GLU A 106 -17.19 -0.06 21.29
CA GLU A 106 -17.26 -0.73 19.98
C GLU A 106 -17.05 0.28 18.85
N GLU A 107 -17.66 1.46 18.93
CA GLU A 107 -17.46 2.53 17.95
C GLU A 107 -15.99 3.01 17.94
N PHE A 108 -15.38 3.15 19.11
CA PHE A 108 -13.96 3.49 19.21
C PHE A 108 -13.06 2.42 18.56
N GLU A 109 -13.28 1.14 18.86
CA GLU A 109 -12.49 0.02 18.31
C GLU A 109 -12.63 -0.06 16.78
N GLN A 110 -13.84 0.11 16.24
CA GLN A 110 -14.07 0.13 14.79
C GLN A 110 -13.38 1.33 14.11
N ARG A 111 -13.46 2.53 14.71
CA ARG A 111 -12.75 3.71 14.19
C ARG A 111 -11.23 3.52 14.25
N ALA A 112 -10.70 2.96 15.34
CA ALA A 112 -9.27 2.69 15.47
C ALA A 112 -8.77 1.71 14.40
N LEU A 113 -9.55 0.66 14.10
CA LEU A 113 -9.23 -0.27 13.01
C LEU A 113 -9.21 0.42 11.64
N LEU A 114 -10.19 1.28 11.35
CA LEU A 114 -10.23 2.07 10.11
C LEU A 114 -8.99 2.97 9.97
N TYR A 115 -8.62 3.69 11.03
CA TYR A 115 -7.42 4.53 11.03
C TYR A 115 -6.14 3.73 10.80
N GLN A 116 -6.01 2.56 11.46
CA GLN A 116 -4.85 1.69 11.26
C GLN A 116 -4.76 1.20 9.81
N LEU A 117 -5.89 0.81 9.21
CA LEU A 117 -5.94 0.37 7.82
C LEU A 117 -5.59 1.49 6.85
N LEU A 118 -6.06 2.72 7.09
CA LEU A 118 -5.72 3.88 6.26
C LEU A 118 -4.23 4.20 6.30
N HIS A 119 -3.62 4.24 7.48
CA HIS A 119 -2.17 4.47 7.60
C HIS A 119 -1.33 3.32 7.02
N GLU A 120 -1.83 2.09 7.07
CA GLU A 120 -1.17 0.97 6.39
C GLU A 120 -1.24 1.14 4.87
N LEU A 121 -2.37 1.63 4.35
CA LEU A 121 -2.57 1.85 2.91
C LEU A 121 -1.75 3.05 2.41
N GLU A 122 -1.65 4.09 3.22
CA GLU A 122 -0.76 5.24 3.03
C GLU A 122 0.67 4.76 2.85
N ARG A 123 1.22 4.00 3.82
CA ARG A 123 2.56 3.41 3.72
C ARG A 123 2.74 2.53 2.48
N PHE A 124 1.70 1.80 2.09
CA PHE A 124 1.74 0.97 0.89
C PHE A 124 1.93 1.82 -0.38
N ILE A 125 1.27 2.98 -0.46
CA ILE A 125 1.35 3.91 -1.59
C ILE A 125 2.65 4.71 -1.53
N GLU A 126 3.10 5.14 -0.34
CA GLU A 126 4.37 5.85 -0.14
C GLU A 126 5.55 5.09 -0.73
N LEU A 127 5.63 3.76 -0.52
CA LEU A 127 6.67 2.93 -1.12
C LEU A 127 6.75 3.08 -2.65
N LYS A 128 5.59 3.25 -3.31
CA LYS A 128 5.50 3.46 -4.76
C LYS A 128 5.83 4.91 -5.13
N VAL A 129 5.39 5.89 -4.35
CA VAL A 129 5.71 7.30 -4.56
C VAL A 129 7.22 7.53 -4.46
N ASP A 130 7.86 6.95 -3.45
CA ASP A 130 9.31 7.02 -3.23
C ASP A 130 10.09 6.38 -4.39
N PHE A 131 9.67 5.18 -4.81
CA PHE A 131 10.24 4.50 -5.98
C PHE A 131 10.11 5.36 -7.24
N TYR A 132 8.91 5.92 -7.48
CA TYR A 132 8.67 6.74 -8.66
C TYR A 132 9.51 8.03 -8.63
N GLY A 133 9.57 8.72 -7.49
CA GLY A 133 10.35 9.94 -7.32
C GLY A 133 11.84 9.73 -7.60
N TYR A 134 12.40 8.62 -7.08
CA TYR A 134 13.80 8.26 -7.28
C TYR A 134 14.17 8.03 -8.75
N TYR A 135 13.27 7.44 -9.54
CA TYR A 135 13.58 7.03 -10.93
C TYR A 135 13.02 7.94 -12.03
N PHE A 136 11.99 8.72 -11.75
CA PHE A 136 11.24 9.46 -12.79
C PHE A 136 11.06 10.95 -12.50
N GLU A 137 11.31 11.43 -11.28
CA GLU A 137 11.21 12.87 -10.93
C GLU A 137 12.57 13.51 -10.61
N SER A 138 13.64 12.71 -10.55
CA SER A 138 14.99 13.16 -10.16
C SER A 138 15.86 13.66 -11.32
N GLU A 139 15.27 14.00 -12.48
CA GLU A 139 15.94 14.60 -13.64
C GLU A 139 15.57 16.07 -13.87
#